data_AF-A0A8H7NTD4-F1
#
_entry.id   AF-A0A8H7NTD4-F1
#
_cell.length_a   1.000
_cell.length_b   1.000
_cell.length_c   1.000
_cell.angle_alpha   90.00
_cell.angle_beta   90.00
_cell.angle_gamma   90.00
#
_symmetry.space_group_name_H-M   'P 1'
#
loop_
_entity.id
_entity.type
_entity.pdbx_description
1 polymer ?
#
loop_
_entity_poly.entity_id
_entity_poly.type
_entity_poly.pdbx_seq_one_letter_code
_entity_poly.pdbx_strand_id
1 'polypeptide(L)'
;MAPQSTSHAGVFLESEWIGSGKKFTKDLPAYVKTALEAELSLPPAILSLVLPLPNATVHTILLTSFPLISNETNLSSQSTFHFFSMAASSHPQLALLRTLAIPDQGTVNTLLKTVGNQWLDGRRSITCHHLKDGSAAIPFPLFMLTLWKQLHALRPHFDAWSASGQWLSHQQQWNGSTNATADAVRMLLHDIPWSKRLHGFHGAGEPDV
;
A
#
# COMPACT_ATOMS: atom_id res chain seq x y z
N MET A 1 32.84 14.62 40.63
CA MET A 1 32.12 14.67 39.34
C MET A 1 32.66 13.53 38.49
N ALA A 2 31.90 12.45 38.34
CA ALA A 2 32.27 11.37 37.42
C ALA A 2 31.80 11.76 36.01
N PRO A 3 32.63 11.63 34.97
CA PRO A 3 32.18 11.79 33.60
C PRO A 3 31.25 10.62 33.27
N GLN A 4 29.97 10.91 33.02
CA GLN A 4 29.05 9.94 32.44
C GLN A 4 29.51 9.66 31.01
N SER A 5 30.23 8.55 30.88
CA SER A 5 30.59 7.95 29.62
C SER A 5 29.42 7.09 29.16
N THR A 6 28.73 7.49 28.09
CA THR A 6 27.98 6.56 27.25
C THR A 6 28.03 7.04 25.80
N SER A 7 29.08 6.61 25.12
CA SER A 7 29.02 6.38 23.68
C SER A 7 27.92 5.35 23.43
N HIS A 8 26.70 5.79 23.09
CA HIS A 8 25.71 4.88 22.53
C HIS A 8 26.29 4.38 21.22
N ALA A 9 26.55 3.07 21.12
CA ALA A 9 27.21 2.40 20.01
C ALA A 9 26.42 2.43 18.67
N GLY A 10 25.55 3.42 18.47
CA GLY A 10 24.67 3.52 17.30
C GLY A 10 23.61 2.42 17.23
N VAL A 11 23.44 1.63 18.30
CA VAL A 11 22.47 0.53 18.36
C VAL A 11 21.17 1.03 18.98
N PHE A 12 20.04 0.69 18.36
CA PHE A 12 18.72 0.98 18.90
C PHE A 12 18.41 0.05 20.08
N LEU A 13 18.19 0.62 21.27
CA LEU A 13 17.78 -0.10 22.47
C LEU A 13 16.31 0.20 22.78
N GLU A 14 15.44 -0.79 22.60
CA GLU A 14 13.99 -0.63 22.75
C GLU A 14 13.59 -0.02 24.09
N SER A 15 14.18 -0.52 25.19
CA SER A 15 13.90 -0.10 26.56
C SER A 15 14.18 1.38 26.85
N GLU A 16 15.02 2.03 26.04
CA GLU A 16 15.38 3.44 26.22
C GLU A 16 14.49 4.40 25.43
N TRP A 17 13.78 3.89 24.43
CA TRP A 17 13.08 4.71 23.44
C TRP A 17 11.59 4.51 23.50
N ILE A 18 11.15 3.27 23.67
CA ILE A 18 9.76 2.86 23.53
C ILE A 18 9.09 2.92 24.89
N GLY A 19 7.91 3.53 24.95
CA GLY A 19 7.17 3.80 26.19
C GLY A 19 7.84 4.84 27.10
N SER A 20 8.92 5.48 26.67
CA SER A 20 9.73 6.39 27.51
C SER A 20 9.26 7.85 27.50
N GLY A 21 8.06 8.13 26.94
CA GLY A 21 7.51 9.49 26.83
C GLY A 21 8.25 10.41 25.84
N LYS A 22 9.16 9.85 25.02
CA LYS A 22 9.92 10.59 24.01
C LYS A 22 9.05 10.97 22.81
N LYS A 23 9.42 12.04 22.11
CA LYS A 23 8.73 12.50 20.90
C LYS A 23 9.56 12.26 19.66
N PHE A 24 8.87 11.96 18.57
CA PHE A 24 9.48 11.73 17.27
C PHE A 24 9.77 13.06 16.58
N THR A 25 10.95 13.60 16.82
CA THR A 25 11.41 14.88 16.27
C THR A 25 12.39 14.70 15.11
N LYS A 26 12.67 15.78 14.37
CA LYS A 26 13.64 15.77 13.27
C LYS A 26 15.06 15.46 13.74
N ASP A 27 15.39 15.81 14.97
CA ASP A 27 16.73 15.68 15.57
C ASP A 27 16.98 14.32 16.22
N LEU A 28 16.07 13.35 16.04
CA LEU A 28 16.25 11.99 16.52
C LEU A 28 17.52 11.35 15.93
N PRO A 29 18.24 10.53 16.73
CA PRO A 29 19.37 9.75 16.24
C PRO A 29 18.99 8.86 15.06
N ALA A 30 19.92 8.70 14.10
CA ALA A 30 19.67 7.95 12.87
C ALA A 30 19.22 6.51 13.14
N TYR A 31 19.81 5.82 14.12
CA TYR A 31 19.46 4.44 14.46
C TYR A 31 18.00 4.26 14.92
N VAL A 32 17.39 5.28 15.53
CA VAL A 32 15.97 5.25 15.93
C VAL A 32 15.08 5.32 14.69
N LYS A 33 15.44 6.19 13.73
CA LYS A 33 14.73 6.33 12.45
C LYS A 33 14.84 5.04 11.64
N THR A 34 16.03 4.46 11.54
CA THR A 34 16.28 3.19 10.86
C THR A 34 15.48 2.03 11.50
N ALA A 35 15.38 2.00 12.83
CA ALA A 35 14.56 1.00 13.51
C ALA A 35 13.06 1.12 13.16
N LEU A 36 12.52 2.34 13.13
CA LEU A 36 11.14 2.55 12.68
C LEU A 36 10.95 2.21 11.19
N GLU A 37 11.90 2.58 10.34
CA GLU A 37 11.88 2.22 8.92
C GLU A 37 11.85 0.70 8.71
N ALA A 38 12.55 -0.06 9.55
CA ALA A 38 12.51 -1.51 9.54
C ALA A 38 11.10 -2.05 9.89
N GLU A 39 10.43 -1.49 10.90
CA GLU A 39 9.05 -1.83 11.27
C GLU A 39 8.02 -1.50 10.18
N LEU A 40 8.28 -0.44 9.42
CA LEU A 40 7.44 -0.01 8.29
C LEU A 40 7.81 -0.72 6.97
N SER A 41 8.92 -1.45 6.93
CA SER A 41 9.40 -2.12 5.73
C SER A 41 8.48 -3.28 5.37
N LEU A 42 8.00 -3.28 4.13
CA LEU A 42 7.12 -4.34 3.64
C LEU A 42 7.94 -5.60 3.35
N PRO A 43 7.64 -6.76 3.97
CA PRO A 43 8.41 -7.97 3.70
C PRO A 43 8.29 -8.38 2.22
N PRO A 44 9.38 -8.79 1.54
CA PRO A 44 9.35 -9.13 0.11
C PRO A 44 8.31 -10.21 -0.27
N ALA A 45 8.08 -11.18 0.63
CA ALA A 45 7.07 -12.21 0.45
C ALA A 45 5.63 -11.64 0.43
N ILE A 46 5.36 -10.59 1.22
CA ILE A 46 4.07 -9.90 1.19
C ILE A 46 3.95 -9.04 -0.06
N LEU A 47 5.01 -8.31 -0.41
CA LEU A 47 5.04 -7.42 -1.57
C LEU A 47 4.71 -8.19 -2.86
N SER A 48 5.39 -9.30 -3.12
CA SER A 48 5.19 -10.13 -4.31
C SER A 48 3.81 -10.80 -4.37
N LEU A 49 3.16 -10.96 -3.22
CA LEU A 49 1.86 -11.59 -3.14
C LEU A 49 0.70 -10.60 -3.29
N VAL A 50 0.79 -9.45 -2.62
CA VAL A 50 -0.33 -8.51 -2.56
C VAL A 50 -0.30 -7.53 -3.73
N LEU A 51 0.89 -7.14 -4.19
CA LEU A 51 1.04 -6.15 -5.24
C LEU A 51 1.37 -6.82 -6.58
N PRO A 52 0.81 -6.32 -7.70
CA PRO A 52 1.21 -6.79 -9.01
C PRO A 52 2.68 -6.43 -9.24
N LEU A 53 3.48 -7.42 -9.65
CA LEU A 53 4.87 -7.17 -10.01
C LEU A 53 4.92 -6.19 -11.20
N PRO A 54 5.93 -5.31 -11.31
CA PRO A 54 6.02 -4.36 -12.42
C PRO A 54 6.02 -5.01 -13.82
N ASN A 55 6.53 -6.24 -13.93
CA ASN A 55 6.51 -7.02 -15.16
C ASN A 55 5.21 -7.82 -15.38
N ALA A 56 4.25 -7.76 -14.46
CA ALA A 56 2.95 -8.40 -14.65
C ALA A 56 2.24 -7.77 -15.85
N THR A 57 1.43 -8.57 -16.52
CA THR A 57 0.74 -8.15 -17.73
C THR A 57 -0.51 -7.36 -17.37
N VAL A 58 -0.99 -6.50 -18.27
CA VAL A 58 -2.27 -5.79 -18.05
C VAL A 58 -3.39 -6.77 -17.78
N HIS A 59 -3.46 -7.87 -18.53
CA HIS A 59 -4.42 -8.94 -18.29
C HIS A 59 -4.35 -9.48 -16.84
N THR A 60 -3.15 -9.72 -16.32
CA THR A 60 -2.96 -10.19 -14.93
C THR A 60 -3.47 -9.19 -13.91
N ILE A 61 -3.21 -7.89 -14.13
CA ILE A 61 -3.75 -6.83 -13.28
C ILE A 61 -5.28 -6.85 -13.32
N LEU A 62 -5.89 -6.91 -14.50
CA LEU A 62 -7.36 -6.89 -14.64
C LEU A 62 -8.06 -8.04 -13.92
N LEU A 63 -7.40 -9.21 -13.81
CA LEU A 63 -7.90 -10.35 -13.04
C LEU A 63 -7.63 -10.27 -11.53
N THR A 64 -6.73 -9.38 -11.10
CA THR A 64 -6.36 -9.24 -9.70
C THR A 64 -7.43 -8.44 -8.97
N SER A 65 -7.96 -8.96 -7.87
CA SER A 65 -8.87 -8.20 -7.01
C SER A 65 -8.11 -7.06 -6.33
N PHE A 66 -8.56 -5.82 -6.52
CA PHE A 66 -8.03 -4.67 -5.79
C PHE A 66 -8.89 -4.38 -4.55
N PRO A 67 -8.27 -4.11 -3.38
CA PRO A 67 -9.04 -3.85 -2.17
C PRO A 67 -9.92 -2.59 -2.32
N LEU A 68 -11.10 -2.64 -1.71
CA LEU A 68 -12.01 -1.50 -1.66
C LEU A 68 -11.45 -0.42 -0.73
N ILE A 69 -11.71 0.85 -1.07
CA ILE A 69 -11.44 1.96 -0.16
C ILE A 69 -12.65 2.11 0.75
N SER A 70 -12.43 2.04 2.06
CA SER A 70 -13.49 2.30 3.04
C SER A 70 -13.72 3.81 3.12
N ASN A 71 -14.93 4.25 2.78
CA ASN A 71 -15.35 5.65 2.93
C ASN A 71 -15.82 5.97 4.36
N GLU A 72 -15.82 4.97 5.25
CA GLU A 72 -16.34 5.09 6.61
C GLU A 72 -15.29 5.64 7.59
N THR A 73 -14.04 5.82 7.13
CA THR A 73 -12.95 6.41 7.90
C THR A 73 -13.02 7.94 7.96
N ASN A 74 -14.18 8.49 8.32
CA ASN A 74 -14.26 9.91 8.68
C ASN A 74 -13.56 10.14 10.03
N LEU A 75 -12.22 10.20 9.99
CA LEU A 75 -11.32 10.59 11.07
C LEU A 75 -11.65 11.96 11.66
N SER A 76 -12.48 12.77 10.97
CA SER A 76 -12.99 14.04 11.50
C SER A 76 -13.67 13.88 12.87
N SER A 77 -14.14 12.67 13.19
CA SER A 77 -14.70 12.33 14.50
C SER A 77 -13.85 11.35 15.31
N GLN A 78 -13.07 10.48 14.68
CA GLN A 78 -12.26 9.47 15.36
C GLN A 78 -10.79 9.87 15.43
N SER A 79 -10.26 9.84 16.65
CA SER A 79 -8.85 10.14 16.86
C SER A 79 -7.95 9.08 16.21
N THR A 80 -6.88 9.52 15.55
CA THR A 80 -5.85 8.63 14.96
C THR A 80 -5.27 7.63 15.96
N PHE A 81 -5.34 7.93 17.27
CA PHE A 81 -4.95 7.03 18.35
C PHE A 81 -5.69 5.69 18.35
N HIS A 82 -6.90 5.61 17.78
CA HIS A 82 -7.64 4.35 17.76
C HIS A 82 -7.03 3.33 16.78
N PHE A 83 -6.34 3.78 15.74
CA PHE A 83 -5.74 2.88 14.75
C PHE A 83 -4.51 2.13 15.26
N PHE A 84 -3.95 2.50 16.40
CA PHE A 84 -2.71 1.94 16.89
C PHE A 84 -2.96 1.15 18.17
N SER A 85 -2.29 0.01 18.32
CA SER A 85 -2.43 -0.85 19.51
C SER A 85 -1.07 -1.18 20.12
N MET A 86 -1.07 -1.34 21.44
CA MET A 86 0.08 -1.89 22.18
C MET A 86 0.17 -3.42 22.06
N ALA A 87 -0.90 -4.07 21.60
CA ALA A 87 -0.90 -5.51 21.40
C ALA A 87 0.17 -5.93 20.37
N ALA A 88 0.78 -7.08 20.60
CA ALA A 88 1.65 -7.70 19.60
C ALA A 88 0.89 -7.92 18.30
N SER A 89 1.56 -7.70 17.17
CA SER A 89 0.95 -7.95 15.87
C SER A 89 0.72 -9.44 15.67
N SER A 90 -0.45 -9.77 15.13
CA SER A 90 -0.70 -11.10 14.60
C SER A 90 -0.08 -11.20 13.20
N HIS A 91 0.35 -12.40 12.81
CA HIS A 91 0.75 -12.64 11.44
C HIS A 91 -0.52 -12.66 10.58
N PRO A 92 -0.72 -11.67 9.68
CA PRO A 92 -1.95 -11.62 8.91
C PRO A 92 -2.02 -12.81 7.96
N GLN A 93 -3.21 -13.39 7.85
CA GLN A 93 -3.47 -14.35 6.79
C GLN A 93 -3.32 -13.66 5.44
N LEU A 94 -2.45 -14.22 4.60
CA LEU A 94 -2.08 -13.65 3.31
C LEU A 94 -3.28 -13.41 2.38
N ALA A 95 -4.25 -14.33 2.40
CA ALA A 95 -5.50 -14.20 1.63
C ALA A 95 -6.31 -12.97 2.07
N LEU A 96 -6.35 -12.69 3.39
CA LEU A 96 -7.08 -11.56 3.95
C LEU A 96 -6.51 -10.22 3.47
N LEU A 97 -5.19 -10.11 3.32
CA LEU A 97 -4.53 -8.86 2.91
C LEU A 97 -4.98 -8.36 1.52
N ARG A 98 -5.39 -9.25 0.63
CA ARG A 98 -5.86 -8.89 -0.72
C ARG A 98 -7.29 -8.38 -0.74
N THR A 99 -8.12 -8.86 0.19
CA THR A 99 -9.55 -8.53 0.26
C THR A 99 -9.85 -7.46 1.30
N LEU A 100 -8.91 -7.14 2.17
CA LEU A 100 -9.08 -6.16 3.24
C LEU A 100 -9.37 -4.79 2.65
N ALA A 101 -10.50 -4.20 3.00
CA ALA A 101 -10.74 -2.80 2.69
C ALA A 101 -9.62 -1.95 3.31
N ILE A 102 -9.16 -0.94 2.59
CA ILE A 102 -8.12 -0.02 3.04
C ILE A 102 -8.73 1.33 3.44
N PRO A 103 -8.17 2.06 4.41
CA PRO A 103 -8.58 3.42 4.70
C PRO A 103 -8.36 4.35 3.50
N ASP A 104 -9.06 5.48 3.45
CA ASP A 104 -8.82 6.51 2.45
C ASP A 104 -7.38 7.09 2.51
N GLN A 105 -6.93 7.71 1.41
CA GLN A 105 -5.57 8.24 1.28
C GLN A 105 -5.24 9.31 2.33
N GLY A 106 -6.21 10.15 2.72
CA GLY A 106 -6.05 11.18 3.74
C GLY A 106 -5.79 10.57 5.12
N THR A 107 -6.56 9.53 5.45
CA THR A 107 -6.35 8.72 6.65
C THR A 107 -4.97 8.07 6.65
N VAL A 108 -4.59 7.36 5.59
CA VAL A 108 -3.26 6.72 5.50
C VAL A 108 -2.13 7.73 5.67
N ASN A 109 -2.23 8.90 5.03
CA ASN A 109 -1.24 9.97 5.16
C ASN A 109 -1.14 10.51 6.59
N THR A 110 -2.27 10.60 7.30
CA THR A 110 -2.30 11.05 8.69
C THR A 110 -1.65 10.02 9.61
N LEU A 111 -1.97 8.73 9.44
CA LEU A 111 -1.36 7.64 10.19
C LEU A 111 0.16 7.58 9.98
N LEU A 112 0.63 7.73 8.74
CA LEU A 112 2.06 7.78 8.43
C LEU A 112 2.78 8.98 9.05
N LYS A 113 2.10 10.12 9.20
CA LYS A 113 2.67 11.31 9.88
C LYS A 113 2.78 11.11 11.38
N THR A 114 1.88 10.33 11.99
CA THR A 114 1.82 10.14 13.44
C THR A 114 2.53 8.87 13.92
N VAL A 115 2.79 7.89 13.04
CA VAL A 115 3.34 6.57 13.40
C VAL A 115 4.61 6.66 14.24
N GLY A 116 5.51 7.59 13.96
CA GLY A 116 6.75 7.72 14.73
C GLY A 116 6.49 8.03 16.21
N ASN A 117 5.55 8.94 16.50
CA ASN A 117 5.16 9.23 17.88
C ASN A 117 4.43 8.05 18.51
N GLN A 118 3.51 7.41 17.78
CA GLN A 118 2.76 6.27 18.29
C GLN A 118 3.65 5.07 18.62
N TRP A 119 4.65 4.82 17.78
CA TRP A 119 5.64 3.78 17.97
C TRP A 119 6.50 4.04 19.20
N LEU A 120 7.00 5.27 19.38
CA LEU A 120 7.71 5.68 20.61
C LEU A 120 6.82 5.62 21.86
N ASP A 121 5.51 5.84 21.73
CA ASP A 121 4.53 5.69 22.82
C ASP A 121 4.22 4.20 23.14
N GLY A 122 4.90 3.24 22.49
CA GLY A 122 4.76 1.81 22.79
C GLY A 122 3.75 1.07 21.92
N ARG A 123 3.17 1.71 20.90
CA ARG A 123 2.21 1.05 20.01
C ARG A 123 2.95 0.31 18.89
N ARG A 124 2.74 -1.00 18.80
CA ARG A 124 3.50 -1.93 17.94
C ARG A 124 2.70 -2.48 16.77
N SER A 125 1.42 -2.21 16.75
CA SER A 125 0.51 -2.73 15.72
C SER A 125 -0.53 -1.69 15.35
N ILE A 126 -1.23 -1.95 14.26
CA ILE A 126 -2.40 -1.20 13.85
C ILE A 126 -3.66 -2.04 13.90
N THR A 127 -4.79 -1.45 14.28
CA THR A 127 -6.12 -2.07 14.29
C THR A 127 -6.97 -1.47 13.18
N CYS A 128 -7.70 -2.32 12.47
CA CYS A 128 -8.52 -1.92 11.33
C CYS A 128 -9.96 -1.63 11.77
N HIS A 129 -10.14 -0.58 12.57
CA HIS A 129 -11.47 -0.21 13.10
C HIS A 129 -12.52 0.14 12.04
N HIS A 130 -12.07 0.42 10.81
CA HIS A 130 -12.95 0.68 9.67
C HIS A 130 -13.61 -0.57 9.09
N LEU A 131 -13.29 -1.76 9.63
CA LEU A 131 -13.91 -3.02 9.25
C LEU A 131 -15.05 -3.32 10.23
N LYS A 132 -16.28 -3.37 9.72
CA LYS A 132 -17.51 -3.58 10.51
C LYS A 132 -17.63 -4.98 11.13
N ASP A 133 -16.94 -5.98 10.58
CA ASP A 133 -17.22 -7.40 10.84
C ASP A 133 -16.37 -8.03 11.96
N GLY A 134 -16.13 -7.32 13.06
CA GLY A 134 -15.35 -7.84 14.20
C GLY A 134 -13.85 -8.02 13.95
N SER A 135 -13.39 -7.91 12.70
CA SER A 135 -11.97 -7.86 12.30
C SER A 135 -11.25 -6.62 12.85
N ALA A 136 -11.99 -5.62 13.34
CA ALA A 136 -11.47 -4.44 14.02
C ALA A 136 -10.58 -4.75 15.24
N ALA A 137 -10.72 -5.94 15.84
CA ALA A 137 -9.95 -6.35 17.00
C ALA A 137 -8.58 -6.97 16.66
N ILE A 138 -8.31 -7.28 15.38
CA ILE A 138 -7.08 -7.98 15.00
C ILE A 138 -5.94 -6.95 14.87
N PRO A 139 -4.86 -7.08 15.66
CA PRO A 139 -3.68 -6.23 15.51
C PRO A 139 -2.84 -6.70 14.32
N PHE A 140 -2.59 -5.77 13.39
CA PHE A 140 -1.74 -5.97 12.22
C PHE A 140 -0.37 -5.30 12.39
N PRO A 141 0.69 -5.78 11.72
CA PRO A 141 2.01 -5.13 11.76
C PRO A 141 2.01 -3.69 11.21
N LEU A 142 2.96 -2.86 11.64
CA LEU A 142 3.07 -1.46 11.20
C LEU A 142 3.36 -1.31 9.69
N PHE A 143 4.02 -2.29 9.05
CA PHE A 143 4.27 -2.27 7.60
C PHE A 143 2.98 -2.19 6.76
N MET A 144 1.81 -2.51 7.34
CA MET A 144 0.53 -2.35 6.68
C MET A 144 0.27 -0.90 6.23
N LEU A 145 0.79 0.10 6.96
CA LEU A 145 0.73 1.51 6.53
C LEU A 145 1.44 1.72 5.19
N THR A 146 2.60 1.09 5.02
CA THR A 146 3.36 1.11 3.77
C THR A 146 2.63 0.37 2.67
N LEU A 147 2.03 -0.78 2.97
CA LEU A 147 1.20 -1.53 2.02
C LEU A 147 0.03 -0.67 1.52
N TRP A 148 -0.73 -0.03 2.41
CA TRP A 148 -1.85 0.83 2.04
C TRP A 148 -1.40 2.02 1.18
N LYS A 149 -0.28 2.66 1.52
CA LYS A 149 0.30 3.74 0.70
C LYS A 149 0.61 3.26 -0.72
N GLN A 150 1.22 2.08 -0.86
CA GLN A 150 1.54 1.52 -2.17
C GLN A 150 0.27 1.17 -2.96
N LEU A 151 -0.75 0.60 -2.32
CA LEU A 151 -2.03 0.33 -2.94
C LEU A 151 -2.69 1.61 -3.46
N HIS A 152 -2.73 2.68 -2.68
CA HIS A 152 -3.28 3.94 -3.19
C HIS A 152 -2.48 4.51 -4.37
N ALA A 153 -1.16 4.38 -4.38
CA ALA A 153 -0.33 4.82 -5.51
C ALA A 153 -0.62 4.02 -6.80
N LEU A 154 -0.97 2.73 -6.67
CA LEU A 154 -1.30 1.86 -7.80
C LEU A 154 -2.73 2.03 -8.31
N ARG A 155 -3.63 2.55 -7.46
CA ARG A 155 -5.06 2.62 -7.74
C ARG A 155 -5.41 3.34 -9.06
N PRO A 156 -4.84 4.51 -9.40
CA PRO A 156 -5.17 5.20 -10.65
C PRO A 156 -4.84 4.36 -11.89
N HIS A 157 -3.76 3.57 -11.85
CA HIS A 157 -3.38 2.68 -12.95
C HIS A 157 -4.38 1.54 -13.09
N PHE A 158 -4.80 0.95 -11.97
CA PHE A 158 -5.80 -0.12 -11.95
C PHE A 158 -7.14 0.37 -12.50
N ASP A 159 -7.61 1.53 -12.03
CA ASP A 159 -8.89 2.10 -12.46
C ASP A 159 -8.87 2.44 -13.97
N ALA A 160 -7.76 2.99 -14.49
CA ALA A 160 -7.62 3.29 -15.92
C ALA A 160 -7.64 2.03 -16.80
N TRP A 161 -6.93 0.97 -16.39
CA TRP A 161 -6.94 -0.30 -17.11
C TRP A 161 -8.31 -0.98 -17.03
N SER A 162 -8.92 -0.99 -15.85
CA SER A 162 -10.25 -1.56 -15.63
C SER A 162 -11.32 -0.88 -16.49
N ALA A 163 -11.34 0.46 -16.52
CA ALA A 163 -12.22 1.24 -17.38
C ALA A 163 -12.00 0.90 -18.87
N SER A 164 -10.75 0.74 -19.29
CA SER A 164 -10.40 0.35 -20.66
C SER A 164 -10.90 -1.06 -21.02
N GLY A 165 -10.76 -2.01 -20.10
CA GLY A 165 -11.29 -3.38 -20.26
C GLY A 165 -12.82 -3.44 -20.31
N GLN A 166 -13.49 -2.63 -19.48
CA GLN A 166 -14.95 -2.50 -19.52
C GLN A 166 -15.43 -1.89 -20.84
N TRP A 167 -14.76 -0.82 -21.30
CA TRP A 167 -15.06 -0.21 -22.60
C TRP A 167 -14.91 -1.21 -23.74
N LEU A 168 -13.84 -2.00 -23.77
CA LEU A 168 -13.62 -3.03 -24.80
C LEU A 168 -14.72 -4.09 -24.81
N SER A 169 -15.15 -4.51 -23.61
CA SER A 169 -16.24 -5.47 -23.45
C SER A 169 -17.57 -4.91 -23.94
N HIS A 170 -17.85 -3.63 -23.66
CA HIS A 170 -19.01 -2.93 -24.17
C HIS A 170 -18.99 -2.81 -25.70
N GLN A 171 -17.84 -2.49 -26.31
CA GLN A 171 -17.72 -2.42 -27.77
C GLN A 171 -18.02 -3.75 -28.46
N GLN A 172 -17.64 -4.86 -27.85
CA GLN A 172 -17.91 -6.19 -28.40
C GLN A 172 -19.40 -6.54 -28.37
N GLN A 173 -20.10 -6.15 -27.31
CA GLN A 173 -21.53 -6.44 -27.15
C GLN A 173 -22.40 -5.71 -28.18
N TRP A 174 -22.00 -4.50 -28.61
CA TRP A 174 -22.84 -3.65 -29.45
C TRP A 174 -22.54 -3.75 -30.95
N ASN A 175 -21.27 -3.97 -31.32
CA ASN A 175 -20.85 -3.72 -32.71
C ASN A 175 -20.63 -4.97 -33.58
N GLY A 176 -20.65 -6.20 -33.05
CA GLY A 176 -20.63 -7.50 -33.77
C GLY A 176 -19.44 -7.75 -34.74
N SER A 177 -19.22 -6.84 -35.68
CA SER A 177 -18.08 -6.67 -36.59
C SER A 177 -16.76 -6.38 -35.86
N THR A 178 -16.77 -5.78 -34.67
CA THR A 178 -15.56 -5.41 -33.90
C THR A 178 -14.92 -6.57 -33.12
N ASN A 179 -15.46 -7.78 -33.20
CA ASN A 179 -15.00 -8.92 -32.42
C ASN A 179 -13.52 -9.26 -32.70
N ALA A 180 -13.10 -9.29 -33.96
CA ALA A 180 -11.72 -9.63 -34.33
C ALA A 180 -10.70 -8.62 -33.76
N THR A 181 -11.01 -7.32 -33.84
CA THR A 181 -10.16 -6.27 -33.27
C THR A 181 -10.13 -6.33 -31.75
N ALA A 182 -11.28 -6.57 -31.11
CA ALA A 182 -11.35 -6.67 -29.65
C ALA A 182 -10.54 -7.86 -29.13
N ASP A 183 -10.61 -9.00 -29.82
CA ASP A 183 -9.83 -10.19 -29.47
C ASP A 183 -8.33 -9.97 -29.70
N ALA A 184 -7.94 -9.30 -30.80
CA ALA A 184 -6.55 -8.91 -31.04
C ALA A 184 -6.01 -7.98 -29.93
N VAL A 185 -6.82 -7.00 -29.48
CA VAL A 185 -6.44 -6.13 -28.35
C VAL A 185 -6.29 -6.94 -27.06
N ARG A 186 -7.20 -7.88 -26.77
CA ARG A 186 -7.07 -8.73 -25.58
C ARG A 186 -5.79 -9.56 -25.61
N MET A 187 -5.47 -10.16 -26.77
CA MET A 187 -4.20 -10.88 -26.95
C MET A 187 -3.01 -9.96 -26.67
N LEU A 188 -3.03 -8.72 -27.15
CA LEU A 188 -1.98 -7.76 -26.85
C LEU A 188 -1.88 -7.42 -25.34
N LEU A 189 -3.01 -7.33 -24.62
CA LEU A 189 -3.02 -7.10 -23.17
C LEU A 189 -2.41 -8.26 -22.36
N HIS A 190 -2.32 -9.46 -22.95
CA HIS A 190 -1.58 -10.57 -22.35
C HIS A 190 -0.07 -10.39 -22.39
N ASP A 191 0.46 -9.59 -23.32
CA ASP A 191 1.90 -9.44 -23.52
C ASP A 191 2.45 -8.12 -22.99
N ILE A 192 1.60 -7.09 -22.85
CA ILE A 192 2.01 -5.77 -22.37
C ILE A 192 2.16 -5.76 -20.84
N PRO A 193 3.34 -5.38 -20.31
CA PRO A 193 3.50 -5.14 -18.88
C PRO A 193 2.74 -3.87 -18.46
N TRP A 194 1.99 -3.93 -17.37
CA TRP A 194 1.12 -2.82 -16.93
C TRP A 194 1.91 -1.55 -16.57
N SER A 195 3.16 -1.69 -16.11
CA SER A 195 3.97 -0.59 -15.60
C SER A 195 4.86 0.07 -16.68
N LYS A 196 4.92 -0.51 -17.88
CA LYS A 196 5.79 0.02 -18.94
C LYS A 196 5.07 1.11 -19.72
N ARG A 197 5.80 2.17 -20.05
CA ARG A 197 5.35 3.15 -21.04
C ARG A 197 5.35 2.46 -22.40
N LEU A 198 4.17 2.37 -23.02
CA LEU A 198 4.07 1.98 -24.42
C LEU A 198 4.68 3.10 -25.26
N HIS A 199 5.80 2.81 -25.92
CA HIS A 199 6.24 3.65 -27.02
C HIS A 199 5.20 3.43 -28.13
N GLY A 200 4.53 4.51 -28.53
CA GLY A 200 3.41 4.44 -29.46
C GLY A 200 3.76 3.63 -30.70
N PHE A 201 2.74 3.05 -31.32
CA PHE A 201 2.87 2.46 -32.65
C PHE A 201 3.32 3.58 -33.57
N HIS A 202 4.62 3.67 -33.86
CA HIS A 202 5.12 4.56 -34.88
C HIS A 202 4.34 4.19 -36.13
N GLY A 203 3.45 5.09 -36.55
CA GLY A 203 2.70 4.94 -37.78
C GLY A 203 3.71 4.69 -38.88
N ALA A 204 3.63 3.52 -39.50
CA ALA A 204 4.42 3.23 -40.68
C ALA A 204 3.99 4.23 -41.76
N GLY A 205 4.81 5.25 -42.00
CA GLY A 205 4.76 6.11 -43.18
C GLY A 205 3.56 7.06 -43.26
N GLU A 206 3.71 8.25 -42.69
CA GLU A 206 3.21 9.44 -43.39
C GLU A 206 4.19 9.66 -44.55
N PRO A 207 3.79 9.55 -45.83
CA PRO A 207 4.67 9.86 -46.94
C PRO A 207 4.96 11.37 -46.90
N ASP A 208 6.24 11.74 -46.88
CA ASP A 208 6.69 13.11 -47.14
C ASP A 208 6.08 13.57 -48.48
N VAL A 209 5.22 14.60 -48.42
CA VAL A 209 4.71 15.33 -49.59
C VAL A 209 5.50 16.62 -49.75
#